data_AF-A0A531LZL9-F1
#
_entry.id   AF-A0A531LZL9-F1
#
_cell.length_a   1.000
_cell.length_b   1.000
_cell.length_c   1.000
_cell.angle_alpha   90.00
_cell.angle_beta   90.00
_cell.angle_gamma   90.00
#
_symmetry.space_group_name_H-M   'P 1'
#
loop_
_entity.id
_entity.type
_entity.pdbx_description
1 polymer ?
#
loop_
_entity_poly.entity_id
_entity_poly.type
_entity_poly.pdbx_seq_one_letter_code
_entity_poly.pdbx_strand_id
1 'polypeptide(L)'
;RTLVTPIRKSNEPVPTDPVLASRARLKSTAITALRRYVPTPYSGRVCIFLPNKAWMRSGAAPRRWLRVVPHAEFYFGPEDCNDTLMLEEPDAPAIAELYRQATGQAERLR
;
A
#
# COMPACT_ATOMS: atom_id res chain seq x y z
N ARG A 1 20.61 47.92 30.29
CA ARG A 1 19.18 47.73 29.91
C ARG A 1 19.13 47.71 28.38
N THR A 2 19.16 46.53 27.77
CA THR A 2 19.23 46.40 26.30
C THR A 2 17.81 46.22 25.78
N LEU A 3 17.33 47.15 24.96
CA LEU A 3 16.01 47.09 24.36
C LEU A 3 16.02 46.01 23.26
N VAL A 4 15.33 44.90 23.51
CA VAL A 4 15.05 43.88 22.50
C VAL A 4 13.83 44.35 21.71
N THR A 5 14.04 44.72 20.45
CA THR A 5 12.96 45.08 19.54
C THR A 5 12.21 43.79 19.15
N PRO A 6 10.87 43.73 19.31
CA PRO A 6 10.12 42.54 18.92
C PRO A 6 10.04 42.46 17.40
N ILE A 7 10.56 41.36 16.84
CA ILE A 7 10.37 40.99 15.43
C ILE A 7 8.86 40.83 15.19
N ARG A 8 8.28 41.72 14.37
CA ARG A 8 6.93 41.49 13.82
C ARG A 8 7.01 40.26 12.93
N LYS A 9 6.43 39.15 13.39
CA LYS A 9 6.10 38.01 12.51
C LYS A 9 5.10 38.51 11.47
N SER A 10 5.54 38.64 10.23
CA SER A 10 4.64 38.82 9.10
C SER A 10 3.73 37.59 9.02
N ASN A 11 2.42 37.82 9.09
CA ASN A 11 1.38 36.81 8.88
C ASN A 11 1.13 36.60 7.38
N GLU A 12 2.16 36.71 6.54
CA GLU A 12 2.00 36.46 5.12
C GLU A 12 1.76 34.95 4.92
N PRO A 13 0.66 34.57 4.25
CA PRO A 13 0.40 33.18 3.96
C PRO A 13 1.55 32.65 3.09
N VAL A 14 2.33 31.72 3.63
CA VAL A 14 3.35 31.01 2.87
C VAL A 14 2.64 30.39 1.67
N PRO A 15 3.02 30.75 0.43
CA PRO A 15 2.41 30.18 -0.76
C PRO A 15 2.53 28.66 -0.67
N THR A 16 1.39 27.96 -0.71
CA THR A 16 1.39 26.50 -0.68
C THR A 16 2.10 26.02 -1.94
N ASP A 17 3.17 25.24 -1.77
CA ASP A 17 3.89 24.62 -2.88
C ASP A 17 2.89 23.92 -3.83
N PRO A 18 2.80 24.34 -5.10
CA PRO A 18 1.87 23.76 -6.08
C PRO A 18 1.99 22.25 -6.22
N VAL A 19 3.19 21.68 -6.07
CA VAL A 19 3.43 20.23 -6.13
C VAL A 19 2.81 19.54 -4.91
N LEU A 20 3.01 20.09 -3.72
CA LEU A 20 2.39 19.56 -2.49
C LEU A 20 0.86 19.68 -2.55
N ALA A 21 0.33 20.78 -3.06
CA ALA A 21 -1.11 20.96 -3.28
C ALA A 21 -1.67 19.91 -4.26
N SER A 22 -0.96 19.64 -5.36
CA SER A 22 -1.34 18.62 -6.33
C SER A 22 -1.33 17.21 -5.72
N ARG A 23 -0.27 16.86 -4.98
CA ARG A 23 -0.15 15.58 -4.27
C ARG A 23 -1.27 15.37 -3.25
N ALA A 24 -1.62 16.42 -2.49
CA ALA A 24 -2.71 16.36 -1.53
C ALA A 24 -4.06 16.09 -2.21
N ARG A 25 -4.32 16.78 -3.32
CA ARG A 25 -5.52 16.54 -4.14
C ARG A 25 -5.59 15.10 -4.65
N LEU A 26 -4.52 14.61 -5.28
CA LEU A 26 -4.44 13.23 -5.77
C LEU A 26 -4.73 12.21 -4.66
N LYS A 27 -4.07 12.36 -3.51
CA LYS A 27 -4.28 11.49 -2.34
C LYS A 27 -5.73 11.49 -1.88
N SER A 28 -6.36 12.67 -1.79
CA SER A 28 -7.76 12.81 -1.36
C SER A 28 -8.74 12.14 -2.33
N THR A 29 -8.51 12.29 -3.63
CA THR A 29 -9.34 11.68 -4.68
C THR A 29 -9.21 10.16 -4.65
N ALA A 30 -7.97 9.64 -4.56
CA ALA A 30 -7.72 8.21 -4.50
C ALA A 30 -8.36 7.56 -3.26
N ILE A 31 -8.22 8.18 -2.08
CA ILE A 31 -8.87 7.70 -0.85
C ILE A 31 -10.40 7.71 -0.98
N THR A 32 -10.96 8.74 -1.60
CA THR A 32 -12.42 8.83 -1.82
C THR A 32 -12.90 7.71 -2.74
N ALA A 33 -12.19 7.43 -3.83
CA ALA A 33 -12.51 6.32 -4.72
C ALA A 33 -12.42 4.97 -3.98
N LEU A 34 -11.34 4.74 -3.22
CA LEU A 34 -11.16 3.52 -2.43
C LEU A 34 -12.30 3.31 -1.43
N ARG A 35 -12.76 4.37 -0.73
CA ARG A 35 -13.85 4.29 0.25
C ARG A 35 -15.21 3.95 -0.39
N ARG A 36 -15.40 4.32 -1.65
CA ARG A 36 -16.64 4.04 -2.40
C ARG A 36 -16.61 2.70 -3.12
N TYR A 37 -15.44 2.08 -3.24
CA TYR A 37 -15.30 0.80 -3.92
C TYR A 37 -15.96 -0.33 -3.13
N VAL A 38 -16.93 -0.99 -3.77
CA VAL A 38 -17.57 -2.20 -3.24
C VAL A 38 -17.13 -3.37 -4.12
N PRO A 39 -16.26 -4.27 -3.62
CA PRO A 39 -15.80 -5.40 -4.41
C PRO A 39 -16.94 -6.38 -4.68
N THR A 40 -17.01 -6.89 -5.90
CA THR A 40 -17.94 -7.96 -6.29
C THR A 40 -17.27 -9.34 -6.17
N PRO A 41 -18.05 -10.42 -6.00
CA PRO A 41 -17.49 -11.77 -6.02
C PRO A 41 -16.71 -12.04 -7.32
N TYR A 42 -15.59 -12.76 -7.18
CA TYR A 42 -14.78 -13.19 -8.32
C TYR A 42 -14.44 -14.67 -8.15
N SER A 43 -14.77 -15.46 -9.18
CA SER A 43 -14.61 -16.92 -9.18
C SER A 43 -13.28 -17.39 -9.75
N GLY A 44 -12.49 -16.48 -10.32
CA GLY A 44 -11.16 -16.82 -10.81
C GLY A 44 -10.15 -16.95 -9.68
N ARG A 45 -8.99 -17.52 -10.00
CA ARG A 45 -7.87 -17.63 -9.07
C ARG A 45 -7.33 -16.25 -8.70
N VAL A 46 -7.08 -16.04 -7.41
CA VAL A 46 -6.46 -14.81 -6.89
C VAL A 46 -5.34 -15.18 -5.94
N CYS A 47 -4.15 -14.64 -6.22
CA CYS A 47 -2.99 -14.74 -5.35
C CYS A 47 -2.75 -13.37 -4.70
N ILE A 48 -2.70 -13.32 -3.37
CA ILE A 48 -2.47 -12.12 -2.58
C ILE A 48 -1.08 -12.23 -1.97
N PHE A 49 -0.18 -11.35 -2.42
CA PHE A 49 1.19 -11.27 -1.90
C PHE A 49 1.24 -10.20 -0.81
N LEU A 50 1.71 -10.57 0.36
CA LEU A 50 1.93 -9.66 1.49
C LEU A 50 3.43 -9.53 1.79
N PRO A 51 3.88 -8.39 2.35
CA PRO A 51 5.29 -8.18 2.65
C PRO A 51 5.86 -9.30 3.54
N ASN A 52 5.14 -9.64 4.62
CA ASN A 52 5.49 -10.75 5.51
C ASN A 52 4.24 -11.34 6.18
N LYS A 53 4.41 -12.34 7.05
CA LYS A 53 3.28 -13.01 7.72
C LYS A 53 2.55 -12.11 8.73
N ALA A 54 3.24 -11.18 9.39
CA ALA A 54 2.63 -10.26 10.36
C ALA A 54 1.56 -9.37 9.70
N TRP A 55 1.69 -9.09 8.40
CA TRP A 55 0.71 -8.32 7.63
C TRP A 55 -0.68 -8.94 7.55
N MET A 56 -0.84 -10.24 7.85
CA MET A 56 -2.17 -10.85 7.98
C MET A 56 -3.04 -10.22 9.07
N ARG A 57 -2.40 -9.54 10.03
CA ARG A 57 -3.07 -8.85 11.15
C ARG A 57 -2.97 -7.32 11.04
N SER A 58 -2.46 -6.78 9.92
CA SER A 58 -2.32 -5.34 9.76
C SER A 58 -3.66 -4.63 9.51
N GLY A 59 -3.64 -3.31 9.63
CA GLY A 59 -4.79 -2.45 9.31
C GLY A 59 -5.26 -2.52 7.85
N ALA A 60 -4.43 -3.04 6.93
CA ALA A 60 -4.83 -3.31 5.55
C ALA A 60 -5.87 -4.43 5.44
N ALA A 61 -6.07 -5.20 6.51
CA ALA A 61 -7.12 -6.21 6.65
C ALA A 61 -7.22 -7.19 5.46
N PRO A 62 -6.11 -7.84 5.05
CA PRO A 62 -6.07 -8.69 3.85
C PRO A 62 -7.08 -9.84 3.89
N ARG A 63 -7.41 -10.36 5.07
CA ARG A 63 -8.45 -11.40 5.26
C ARG A 63 -9.84 -10.98 4.77
N ARG A 64 -10.13 -9.68 4.67
CA ARG A 64 -11.44 -9.21 4.16
C ARG A 64 -11.67 -9.56 2.70
N TRP A 65 -10.61 -9.76 1.91
CA TRP A 65 -10.71 -10.23 0.54
C TRP A 65 -11.39 -11.59 0.42
N LEU A 66 -11.25 -12.47 1.42
CA LEU A 66 -11.91 -13.78 1.43
C LEU A 66 -13.44 -13.72 1.40
N ARG A 67 -14.05 -12.55 1.65
CA ARG A 67 -15.50 -12.36 1.50
C ARG A 67 -15.96 -12.35 0.04
N VAL A 68 -15.08 -11.95 -0.88
CA VAL A 68 -15.38 -11.82 -2.32
C VAL A 68 -14.57 -12.79 -3.17
N VAL A 69 -13.44 -13.28 -2.66
CA VAL A 69 -12.56 -14.28 -3.27
C VAL A 69 -12.22 -15.37 -2.24
N PRO A 70 -13.16 -16.25 -1.89
CA PRO A 70 -13.01 -17.21 -0.78
C PRO A 70 -11.86 -18.20 -0.97
N HIS A 71 -11.43 -18.43 -2.20
CA HIS A 71 -10.32 -19.32 -2.56
C HIS A 71 -9.01 -18.58 -2.80
N ALA A 72 -8.88 -17.32 -2.36
CA ALA A 72 -7.63 -16.58 -2.53
C ALA A 72 -6.47 -17.23 -1.77
N GLU A 73 -5.33 -17.36 -2.45
CA GLU A 73 -4.08 -17.89 -1.90
C GLU A 73 -3.23 -16.74 -1.36
N PHE A 74 -2.59 -16.94 -0.21
CA PHE A 74 -1.72 -15.93 0.40
C PHE A 74 -0.25 -16.37 0.31
N TYR A 75 0.59 -15.46 -0.16
CA TYR A 75 2.04 -15.62 -0.21
C TYR A 75 2.69 -14.52 0.63
N PHE A 76 3.80 -14.85 1.29
CA PHE A 76 4.46 -13.96 2.25
C PHE A 76 5.92 -13.81 1.86
N GLY A 77 6.38 -12.57 1.75
CA GLY A 77 7.79 -12.24 1.60
C GLY A 77 8.61 -12.47 2.87
N PRO A 78 9.88 -12.05 2.86
CA PRO A 78 10.80 -12.11 3.99
C PRO A 78 10.26 -11.40 5.24
N GLU A 79 10.70 -11.81 6.44
CA GLU A 79 10.14 -11.28 7.70
C GLU A 79 10.33 -9.76 7.85
N ASP A 80 11.47 -9.21 7.43
CA ASP A 80 11.79 -7.78 7.52
C ASP A 80 11.24 -6.94 6.35
N CYS A 81 10.57 -7.59 5.39
CA CYS A 81 9.99 -6.91 4.23
C CYS A 81 8.81 -6.02 4.65
N ASN A 82 8.75 -4.81 4.09
CA ASN A 82 7.70 -3.82 4.36
C ASN A 82 6.95 -3.44 3.07
N ASP A 83 5.73 -2.93 3.21
CA ASP A 83 4.86 -2.58 2.08
C ASP A 83 5.45 -1.56 1.11
N THR A 84 6.25 -0.63 1.63
CA THR A 84 6.77 0.48 0.83
C THR A 84 7.94 0.04 -0.04
N LEU A 85 8.76 -0.91 0.43
CA LEU A 85 9.97 -1.37 -0.24
C LEU A 85 9.88 -2.80 -0.80
N MET A 86 8.76 -3.50 -0.61
CA MET A 86 8.56 -4.90 -1.03
C MET A 86 8.92 -5.18 -2.50
N LEU A 87 8.75 -4.18 -3.37
CA LEU A 87 8.99 -4.29 -4.81
C LEU A 87 10.33 -3.68 -5.25
N GLU A 88 11.19 -3.36 -4.29
CA GLU A 88 12.53 -2.81 -4.50
C GLU A 88 13.60 -3.77 -3.98
N GLU A 89 14.85 -3.57 -4.40
CA GLU A 89 15.97 -4.32 -3.83
C GLU A 89 16.13 -3.97 -2.33
N PRO A 90 16.43 -4.95 -1.46
CA PRO A 90 16.82 -6.34 -1.76
C PRO A 90 15.68 -7.37 -1.79
N ASP A 91 14.43 -6.95 -1.56
CA ASP A 91 13.29 -7.86 -1.38
C ASP A 91 12.65 -8.32 -2.70
N ALA A 92 12.76 -7.52 -3.76
CA ALA A 92 12.15 -7.78 -5.06
C ALA A 92 12.45 -9.20 -5.62
N PRO A 93 13.69 -9.74 -5.56
CA PRO A 93 13.97 -11.09 -6.03
C PRO A 93 13.20 -12.18 -5.27
N ALA A 94 13.04 -12.02 -3.95
CA ALA A 94 12.30 -12.97 -3.13
C ALA A 94 10.80 -12.94 -3.46
N ILE A 95 10.24 -11.75 -3.67
CA ILE A 95 8.84 -11.60 -4.11
C ILE A 95 8.63 -12.19 -5.50
N ALA A 96 9.56 -11.96 -6.43
CA ALA A 96 9.50 -12.53 -7.79
C ALA A 96 9.49 -14.07 -7.77
N GLU A 97 10.20 -14.69 -6.83
CA GLU A 97 10.17 -16.15 -6.65
C GLU A 97 8.79 -16.65 -6.21
N LEU A 98 8.12 -15.93 -5.30
CA LEU A 98 6.74 -16.26 -4.93
C LEU A 98 5.78 -16.18 -6.14
N TYR A 99 5.96 -15.20 -7.02
CA TYR A 99 5.19 -15.09 -8.27
C TYR A 99 5.42 -16.28 -9.22
N ARG A 100 6.68 -16.73 -9.37
CA ARG A 100 7.01 -17.91 -10.17
C ARG A 100 6.38 -19.17 -9.59
N GLN A 101 6.46 -19.37 -8.28
CA GLN A 101 5.82 -20.49 -7.59
C GLN A 101 4.31 -20.50 -7.79
N ALA A 102 3.67 -19.34 -7.62
CA ALA A 102 2.23 -19.19 -7.83
C ALA A 102 1.84 -19.53 -9.27
N THR A 103 2.58 -19.04 -10.26
CA THR A 103 2.31 -19.29 -11.68
C THR A 103 2.51 -20.77 -12.04
N GLY A 104 3.61 -21.38 -11.57
CA GLY A 104 3.88 -22.80 -11.81
C GLY A 104 2.82 -23.73 -11.18
N GLN A 105 2.21 -23.34 -10.05
CA GLN A 105 1.07 -24.06 -9.49
C GLN A 105 -0.18 -23.95 -10.37
N ALA A 106 -0.40 -22.81 -11.03
CA ALA A 106 -1.52 -22.64 -11.96
C ALA A 106 -1.40 -23.59 -13.15
N GLU A 107 -0.19 -23.73 -13.69
CA GLU A 107 0.08 -24.56 -14.87
C GLU A 107 -0.12 -26.05 -14.58
N ARG A 108 0.16 -26.51 -13.36
CA ARG A 108 -0.04 -27.90 -12.94
C ARG A 108 -1.49 -28.30 -12.69
N LEU A 109 -2.36 -27.32 -12.46
CA LEU A 109 -3.78 -27.53 -12.18
C LEU A 109 -4.67 -27.38 -13.44
N ARG A 110 -4.06 -27.07 -14.59
CA ARG A 110 -4.69 -27.05 -15.91
C ARG A 110 -4.51 -28.40 -16.60
#